data_AF-A0A8H7KNS8-F1
#
_entry.id   AF-A0A8H7KNS8-F1
#
_cell.length_a   1.000
_cell.length_b   1.000
_cell.length_c   1.000
_cell.angle_alpha   90.00
_cell.angle_beta   90.00
_cell.angle_gamma   90.00
#
_symmetry.space_group_name_H-M   'P 1'
#
loop_
_entity.id
_entity.type
_entity.pdbx_description
1 polymer ?
#
loop_
_entity_poly.entity_id
_entity_poly.type
_entity_poly.pdbx_seq_one_letter_code
_entity_poly.pdbx_strand_id
1 'polypeptide(L)'
;MGMQICPAVRDPSLCAVLLKPGDYAMFTANLRCGGPGVTRTFQAMELIDQIVVPSVPYDPAFNEPYSQLLPKRKDSACEVRAKLDQDVIAAWYDDYKTKGEKAHMTSHHGEVRANMVCAGGDRTPDYTTRCLS
;
A
#
# COMPACT_ATOMS: atom_id res chain seq x y z
N MET A 1 23.18 16.83 -8.81
CA MET A 1 22.51 15.91 -9.77
C MET A 1 21.03 16.23 -9.74
N GLY A 2 20.45 16.70 -10.85
CA GLY A 2 19.01 16.96 -10.93
C GLY A 2 18.26 15.62 -10.95
N MET A 3 17.28 15.46 -10.07
CA MET A 3 16.42 14.28 -10.06
C MET A 3 15.54 14.34 -11.30
N GLN A 4 15.82 13.52 -12.31
CA GLN A 4 14.99 13.44 -13.49
C GLN A 4 13.66 12.80 -13.11
N ILE A 5 12.63 13.63 -12.99
CA ILE A 5 11.27 13.18 -12.67
C ILE A 5 10.71 12.49 -13.91
N CYS A 6 10.06 11.33 -13.71
CA CYS A 6 9.38 10.60 -14.77
C CYS A 6 8.39 11.54 -15.49
N PRO A 7 8.40 11.63 -16.84
CA PRO A 7 7.56 12.57 -17.58
C PRO A 7 6.05 12.33 -17.42
N ALA A 8 5.65 11.16 -16.91
CA ALA A 8 4.27 10.87 -16.55
C ALA A 8 3.84 11.55 -15.24
N VAL A 9 4.77 11.87 -14.34
CA VAL A 9 4.47 12.57 -13.07
C VAL A 9 4.30 14.05 -13.38
N ARG A 10 3.06 14.53 -13.23
CA ARG A 10 2.70 15.93 -13.50
C ARG A 10 2.77 16.79 -12.25
N ASP A 11 2.40 16.22 -11.11
CA ASP A 11 2.54 16.87 -9.81
C ASP A 11 3.09 15.87 -8.78
N PRO A 12 4.40 15.95 -8.45
CA PRO A 12 5.02 15.05 -7.47
C PRO A 12 4.45 15.23 -6.06
N SER A 13 3.99 16.43 -5.70
CA SER A 13 3.49 16.72 -4.35
C SER A 13 2.15 16.04 -4.06
N LEU A 14 1.38 15.77 -5.13
CA LEU A 14 0.07 15.13 -5.07
C LEU A 14 0.09 13.70 -5.64
N CYS A 15 1.26 13.20 -6.06
CA CYS A 15 1.38 11.96 -6.82
C CYS A 15 0.50 11.92 -8.08
N ALA A 16 0.27 13.06 -8.73
CA ALA A 16 -0.56 13.13 -9.93
C ALA A 16 0.21 12.58 -11.14
N VAL A 17 -0.35 11.56 -11.76
CA VAL A 17 0.23 10.87 -12.92
C VAL A 17 -0.70 10.95 -14.12
N LEU A 18 -0.13 11.25 -15.29
CA LEU A 18 -0.82 11.19 -16.57
C LEU A 18 -0.57 9.83 -17.23
N LEU A 19 -1.63 9.06 -17.42
CA LEU A 19 -1.59 7.79 -18.14
C LEU A 19 -2.05 7.97 -19.58
N LYS A 20 -1.30 7.41 -20.53
CA LYS A 20 -1.71 7.28 -21.94
C LYS A 20 -2.47 5.97 -22.15
N PRO A 21 -3.20 5.81 -23.27
CA PRO A 21 -3.77 4.51 -23.63
C PRO A 21 -2.68 3.41 -23.66
N GLY A 22 -2.90 2.35 -22.88
CA GLY A 22 -1.95 1.25 -22.70
C GLY A 22 -0.99 1.40 -21.51
N ASP A 23 -0.90 2.57 -20.90
CA ASP A 23 -0.14 2.75 -19.66
C ASP A 23 -0.91 2.17 -18.45
N TYR A 24 -0.17 1.80 -17.42
CA TYR A 24 -0.71 1.39 -16.13
C TYR A 24 0.05 2.10 -14.99
N ALA A 25 -0.66 2.39 -13.90
CA ALA A 25 -0.06 2.85 -12.66
C ALA A 25 -0.07 1.72 -11.63
N MET A 26 1.06 1.53 -10.94
CA MET A 26 1.15 0.64 -9.79
C MET A 26 1.31 1.50 -8.54
N PHE A 27 0.39 1.34 -7.59
CA PHE A 27 0.45 2.02 -6.30
C PHE A 27 0.90 1.03 -5.23
N THR A 28 1.91 1.43 -4.45
CA THR A 28 2.32 0.69 -3.25
C THR A 28 2.00 1.54 -2.04
N ALA A 29 1.05 1.11 -1.22
CA ALA A 29 0.72 1.75 0.04
C ALA A 29 1.46 1.04 1.19
N ASN A 30 2.17 1.82 2.00
CA ASN A 30 2.81 1.31 3.21
C ASN A 30 2.05 1.83 4.44
N LEU A 31 1.36 0.93 5.12
CA LEU A 31 0.62 1.25 6.33
C LEU A 31 1.57 1.19 7.53
N ARG A 32 1.88 2.35 8.11
CA ARG A 32 2.57 2.45 9.39
C ARG A 32 1.54 2.67 10.49
N CYS A 33 0.99 1.58 10.99
CA CYS A 33 -0.02 1.62 12.04
C CYS A 33 0.62 1.15 13.34
N GLY A 34 0.80 2.06 14.31
CA GLY A 34 1.44 1.74 15.59
C GLY A 34 2.38 2.83 16.11
N GLY A 35 3.18 2.47 17.11
CA GLY A 35 4.15 3.33 17.79
C GLY A 35 5.41 2.56 18.20
N PRO A 36 6.30 3.14 19.00
CA PRO A 36 7.50 2.45 19.48
C PRO A 36 7.14 1.12 20.14
N GLY A 37 7.63 0.01 19.58
CA GLY A 37 7.40 -1.35 20.09
C GLY A 37 6.01 -1.93 19.86
N VAL A 38 5.12 -1.26 19.11
CA VAL A 38 3.77 -1.76 18.82
C VAL A 38 3.47 -1.64 17.34
N THR A 39 3.23 -2.77 16.67
CA THR A 39 2.70 -2.81 15.30
C THR A 39 1.22 -3.20 15.35
N ARG A 40 0.39 -2.44 14.63
CA ARG A 40 -1.05 -2.68 14.48
C ARG A 40 -1.43 -2.88 13.01
N THR A 41 -0.50 -3.43 12.22
CA THR A 41 -0.67 -3.57 10.77
C THR A 41 -1.87 -4.44 10.43
N PHE A 42 -2.09 -5.56 11.13
CA PHE A 42 -3.23 -6.43 10.87
C PHE A 42 -4.56 -5.80 11.25
N GLN A 43 -4.64 -5.13 12.41
CA GLN A 43 -5.84 -4.41 12.81
C GLN A 43 -6.14 -3.27 11.82
N ALA A 44 -5.11 -2.63 11.27
CA ALA A 44 -5.31 -1.63 10.23
C ALA A 44 -5.82 -2.27 8.94
N MET A 45 -5.26 -3.40 8.50
CA MET A 45 -5.70 -4.11 7.30
C MET A 45 -7.17 -4.56 7.39
N GLU A 46 -7.60 -5.03 8.57
CA GLU A 46 -8.99 -5.41 8.86
C GLU A 46 -9.99 -4.24 8.73
N LEU A 47 -9.50 -3.00 8.85
CA LEU A 47 -10.33 -1.79 8.76
C LEU A 47 -10.39 -1.19 7.35
N ILE A 48 -9.60 -1.68 6.39
CA ILE A 48 -9.54 -1.10 5.04
C ILE A 48 -10.62 -1.73 4.15
N ASP A 49 -11.70 -1.02 3.91
CA ASP A 49 -12.79 -1.49 3.04
C ASP A 49 -12.46 -1.35 1.54
N GLN A 50 -11.89 -0.21 1.14
CA GLN A 50 -11.68 0.10 -0.28
C GLN A 50 -10.50 1.06 -0.48
N ILE A 51 -9.89 0.97 -1.66
CA ILE A 51 -8.95 1.95 -2.19
C ILE A 51 -9.73 2.85 -3.14
N VAL A 52 -9.58 4.17 -2.95
CA VAL A 52 -10.18 5.18 -3.81
C VAL A 52 -9.06 5.98 -4.46
N VAL A 53 -8.99 5.92 -5.78
CA VAL A 53 -8.06 6.73 -6.58
C VAL A 53 -8.88 7.77 -7.34
N PRO A 54 -8.80 9.05 -6.97
CA PRO A 54 -9.41 10.11 -7.75
C PRO A 54 -8.78 10.14 -9.15
N SER A 55 -9.61 10.17 -10.18
CA SER A 55 -9.16 10.35 -11.56
C SER A 55 -9.99 11.42 -12.25
N VAL A 56 -9.36 12.13 -13.17
CA VAL A 56 -9.99 13.19 -13.94
C VAL A 56 -9.58 13.04 -15.39
N PRO A 57 -10.47 13.35 -16.36
CA PRO A 57 -10.07 13.45 -17.75
C PRO A 57 -8.90 14.42 -17.89
N TYR A 58 -7.91 14.04 -18.70
CA TYR A 58 -6.80 14.94 -19.00
C TYR A 58 -7.28 16.12 -19.84
N ASP A 59 -6.98 17.34 -19.39
CA ASP A 59 -7.19 18.56 -20.14
C ASP A 59 -5.83 19.23 -20.44
N PRO A 60 -5.41 19.33 -21.72
CA PRO A 60 -4.16 19.99 -22.08
C PRO A 60 -4.14 21.50 -21.82
N ALA A 61 -5.29 22.14 -21.60
CA ALA A 61 -5.37 23.55 -21.21
C ALA A 61 -5.02 23.77 -19.72
N PHE A 62 -4.94 22.68 -18.94
CA PHE A 62 -4.67 22.74 -17.53
C PHE A 62 -3.18 22.93 -17.24
N ASN A 63 -2.80 24.17 -16.88
CA ASN A 63 -1.43 24.56 -16.56
C ASN A 63 -1.19 24.82 -15.06
N GLU A 64 -2.22 24.68 -14.25
CA GLU A 64 -2.23 24.98 -12.81
C GLU A 64 -1.92 23.71 -11.97
N PRO A 65 -1.76 23.81 -10.63
CA PRO A 65 -1.60 22.64 -9.79
C PRO A 65 -2.81 21.70 -9.85
N TYR A 66 -2.57 20.40 -10.04
CA TYR A 66 -3.61 19.38 -10.22
C TYR A 66 -4.53 19.21 -9.01
N SER A 67 -4.20 19.80 -7.86
CA SER A 67 -5.04 19.85 -6.65
C SER A 67 -6.41 20.48 -6.90
N GLN A 68 -6.52 21.40 -7.86
CA GLN A 68 -7.80 22.05 -8.17
C GLN A 68 -8.77 21.12 -8.90
N LEU A 69 -8.26 20.10 -9.60
CA LEU A 69 -9.05 19.09 -10.29
C LEU A 69 -9.56 18.01 -9.34
N LEU A 70 -8.93 17.85 -8.18
CA LEU A 70 -9.36 16.86 -7.21
C LEU A 70 -10.79 17.18 -6.74
N PRO A 71 -11.70 16.20 -6.77
CA PRO A 71 -13.08 16.44 -6.42
C PRO A 71 -13.18 16.89 -4.96
N LYS A 72 -13.74 18.10 -4.75
CA LYS A 72 -13.95 18.68 -3.43
C LYS A 72 -15.16 18.07 -2.70
N ARG A 73 -15.99 17.32 -3.42
CA ARG A 73 -17.17 16.59 -2.91
C ARG A 73 -17.16 15.16 -3.46
N LYS A 74 -17.61 14.20 -2.65
CA LYS A 74 -17.68 12.76 -2.98
C LYS A 74 -18.50 12.43 -4.24
N ASP A 75 -19.30 13.38 -4.73
CA ASP A 75 -20.38 13.11 -5.68
C ASP A 75 -20.05 13.58 -7.11
N SER A 76 -18.85 14.14 -7.35
CA SER A 76 -18.46 14.66 -8.67
C SER A 76 -17.14 14.05 -9.16
N ALA A 77 -17.17 13.55 -10.41
CA ALA A 77 -16.10 13.09 -11.30
C ALA A 77 -15.15 11.93 -10.86
N CYS A 78 -15.29 10.81 -11.59
CA CYS A 78 -14.32 9.74 -11.89
C CYS A 78 -13.42 9.22 -10.75
N GLU A 79 -14.00 8.68 -9.69
CA GLU A 79 -13.22 7.87 -8.75
C GLU A 79 -13.09 6.43 -9.26
N VAL A 80 -11.86 5.92 -9.33
CA VAL A 80 -11.63 4.48 -9.44
C VAL A 80 -11.68 3.91 -8.04
N ARG A 81 -12.70 3.10 -7.78
CA ARG A 81 -12.89 2.43 -6.49
C ARG A 81 -12.60 0.94 -6.63
N ALA A 82 -11.68 0.45 -5.81
CA ALA A 82 -11.40 -0.96 -5.69
C ALA A 82 -11.77 -1.41 -4.27
N LYS A 83 -12.82 -2.22 -4.15
CA LYS A 83 -13.17 -2.87 -2.89
C LYS A 83 -12.13 -3.93 -2.57
N LEU A 84 -11.78 -4.05 -1.29
CA LEU A 84 -10.91 -5.09 -0.79
C LEU A 84 -11.78 -6.22 -0.24
N ASP A 85 -11.51 -7.44 -0.68
CA ASP A 85 -12.13 -8.63 -0.13
C ASP A 85 -11.43 -9.00 1.19
N GLN A 86 -12.09 -8.69 2.30
CA GLN A 86 -11.54 -8.91 3.63
C GLN A 86 -11.40 -10.39 3.98
N ASP A 87 -12.24 -11.27 3.42
CA ASP A 87 -12.13 -12.71 3.65
C ASP A 87 -10.88 -13.27 2.95
N VAL A 88 -10.61 -12.80 1.73
CA VAL A 88 -9.38 -13.15 1.00
C VAL A 88 -8.14 -12.61 1.70
N ILE A 89 -8.18 -11.37 2.20
CA ILE A 89 -7.05 -10.81 2.96
C ILE A 89 -6.82 -11.59 4.26
N ALA A 90 -7.88 -11.92 4.99
CA ALA A 90 -7.79 -12.70 6.21
C ALA A 90 -7.19 -14.08 5.95
N ALA A 91 -7.67 -14.78 4.92
CA ALA A 91 -7.12 -16.08 4.52
C ALA A 91 -5.65 -15.99 4.09
N TRP A 92 -5.27 -14.95 3.34
CA TRP A 92 -3.88 -14.74 2.89
C TRP A 92 -2.92 -14.56 4.08
N TYR A 93 -3.33 -13.84 5.12
CA TYR A 93 -2.50 -13.55 6.29
C TYR A 93 -2.70 -14.51 7.48
N ASP A 94 -3.51 -15.56 7.34
CA ASP A 94 -3.81 -16.49 8.44
C ASP A 94 -2.55 -17.18 8.98
N ASP A 95 -1.68 -17.67 8.09
CA ASP A 95 -0.40 -18.27 8.47
C ASP A 95 0.52 -17.26 9.19
N TYR A 96 0.49 -15.98 8.80
CA TYR A 96 1.27 -14.96 9.49
C TYR A 96 0.75 -14.79 10.92
N LYS A 97 -0.57 -14.61 11.07
CA LYS A 97 -1.21 -14.39 12.37
C LYS A 97 -1.03 -15.57 13.32
N THR A 98 -1.06 -16.79 12.80
CA THR A 98 -1.02 -18.03 13.61
C THR A 98 0.39 -18.59 13.84
N LYS A 99 1.28 -18.49 12.83
CA LYS A 99 2.61 -19.13 12.82
C LYS A 99 3.77 -18.15 12.64
N GLY A 100 3.48 -16.87 12.44
CA GLY A 100 4.47 -15.80 12.27
C GLY A 100 4.95 -15.58 10.83
N GLU A 101 5.73 -14.51 10.64
CA GLU A 101 6.19 -14.02 9.34
C GLU A 101 6.92 -15.07 8.51
N LYS A 102 7.81 -15.85 9.13
CA LYS A 102 8.59 -16.88 8.43
C LYS A 102 7.68 -17.93 7.79
N ALA A 103 6.64 -18.38 8.50
CA ALA A 103 5.71 -19.38 7.97
C ALA A 103 4.94 -18.83 6.77
N HIS A 104 4.48 -17.57 6.85
CA HIS A 104 3.81 -16.89 5.75
C HIS A 104 4.73 -16.75 4.52
N MET A 105 5.98 -16.33 4.71
CA MET A 105 6.96 -16.21 3.63
C MET A 105 7.24 -17.56 2.97
N THR A 106 7.36 -18.64 3.75
CA THR A 106 7.56 -19.98 3.21
C THR A 106 6.35 -20.44 2.40
N SER A 107 5.13 -20.24 2.89
CA SER A 107 3.92 -20.71 2.19
C SER A 107 3.61 -19.94 0.91
N HIS A 108 3.92 -18.64 0.83
CA HIS A 108 3.57 -17.80 -0.32
C HIS A 108 4.72 -17.53 -1.30
N HIS A 109 5.98 -17.60 -0.85
CA HIS A 109 7.15 -17.22 -1.64
C HIS A 109 8.24 -18.30 -1.71
N GLY A 110 8.01 -19.44 -1.07
CA GLY A 110 8.94 -20.55 -1.04
C GLY A 110 10.07 -20.39 -0.03
N GLU A 111 10.69 -21.52 0.29
CA GLU A 111 11.68 -21.64 1.38
C GLU A 111 12.93 -20.77 1.16
N VAL A 112 13.38 -20.63 -0.09
CA VAL A 112 14.56 -19.81 -0.45
C VAL A 112 14.35 -18.35 -0.03
N ARG A 113 13.16 -17.78 -0.29
CA ARG A 113 12.83 -16.40 0.09
C ARG A 113 12.67 -16.26 1.60
N ALA A 114 12.01 -17.23 2.24
CA ALA A 114 11.85 -17.21 3.69
C ALA A 114 13.20 -17.18 4.42
N ASN A 115 14.18 -17.95 3.93
CA ASN A 115 15.52 -18.00 4.52
C ASN A 115 16.31 -16.69 4.30
N MET A 116 16.13 -15.98 3.18
CA MET A 116 16.77 -14.68 2.96
C MET A 116 16.25 -13.59 3.90
N VAL A 117 14.94 -13.58 4.19
CA VAL A 117 14.33 -12.62 5.13
C VAL A 117 14.84 -12.88 6.56
N CYS A 118 15.00 -14.14 6.95
CA CYS A 118 15.57 -14.48 8.26
C CYS A 118 17.09 -14.26 8.35
N ALA A 119 17.85 -14.46 7.26
CA ALA A 119 19.31 -14.31 7.26
C ALA A 119 19.78 -12.85 7.33
N GLY A 120 18.92 -11.87 7.02
CA GLY A 120 19.19 -10.45 7.24
C GLY A 120 18.90 -9.95 8.66
N GLY A 121 18.41 -10.85 9.53
CA GLY A 121 17.85 -10.54 10.85
C GLY A 121 18.82 -10.72 12.01
N ASP A 122 20.03 -10.17 11.95
CA ASP A 122 20.84 -9.92 13.17
C ASP A 122 20.43 -8.58 13.84
N ARG A 123 19.12 -8.34 13.85
CA ARG A 123 18.42 -7.26 14.57
C ARG A 123 17.10 -7.81 15.08
N THR A 124 17.19 -8.67 16.09
CA THR A 124 16.04 -8.95 16.95
C THR A 124 15.57 -7.65 17.62
N PRO A 125 14.26 -7.46 17.72
CA PRO A 125 13.68 -7.55 19.05
C PRO A 125 12.69 -8.69 19.09
N ASP A 126 12.90 -9.56 20.07
CA ASP A 126 11.98 -10.58 20.49
C ASP A 126 10.64 -9.94 20.90
N TYR A 127 9.57 -10.20 20.14
CA TYR A 127 8.20 -9.75 20.47
C TYR A 127 7.26 -10.94 20.73
N THR A 128 7.81 -12.10 21.06
CA THR A 128 7.04 -13.30 21.41
C THR A 128 7.06 -13.56 22.91
N THR A 129 6.73 -12.56 23.74
CA THR A 129 6.17 -12.87 25.06
C THR A 129 5.34 -11.71 25.60
N ARG A 130 4.15 -12.05 26.12
CA ARG A 130 3.22 -11.26 26.95
C ARG A 130 2.00 -10.66 26.25
N CYS A 131 1.08 -11.55 25.87
CA CYS A 131 -0.35 -11.33 26.05
C CYS A 131 -0.97 -12.58 26.69
N LEU A 132 -0.52 -12.93 27.91
CA LEU A 132 -1.25 -13.79 28.83
C LEU A 132 -0.94 -13.32 30.26
N SER A 133 -1.77 -12.40 30.74
CA SER A 133 -2.20 -12.23 32.14
C SER A 133 -3.22 -11.10 32.19
#